data_AF-A0A8C4QLB4-F1
#
_entry.id   AF-A0A8C4QLB4-F1
#
_cell.length_a   1.000
_cell.length_b   1.000
_cell.length_c   1.000
_cell.angle_alpha   90.00
_cell.angle_beta   90.00
_cell.angle_gamma   90.00
#
_symmetry.space_group_name_H-M   'P 1'
#
loop_
_entity.id
_entity.type
_entity.pdbx_description
1 polymer ?
#
loop_
_entity_poly.entity_id
_entity_poly.type
_entity_poly.pdbx_seq_one_letter_code
_entity_poly.pdbx_strand_id
1 'polypeptide(L)'
;MQDLWTRLVCPEMGHITYEQLKELLTSRAICLVDVREPSEIAEHGKIPNSVNIPLSQLPIALGMDEDQFVAQYDVPKPAADGSGLVFSCFAGVRSKRAFETSIKMGFSR
;
A
#
# COMPACT_ATOMS: atom_id res chain seq x y z
N MET A 1 5.10 -22.48 8.53
CA MET A 1 4.66 -21.83 7.27
C MET A 1 3.71 -20.69 7.62
N GLN A 2 4.17 -19.80 8.48
CA GLN A 2 3.49 -18.61 9.01
C GLN A 2 4.59 -17.55 9.07
N ASP A 3 4.24 -16.27 8.96
CA ASP A 3 5.12 -15.11 9.23
C ASP A 3 6.02 -14.55 8.11
N LEU A 4 5.52 -14.46 6.87
CA LEU A 4 6.07 -13.51 5.87
C LEU A 4 5.20 -12.26 5.64
N TRP A 5 4.08 -12.12 6.35
CA TRP A 5 3.07 -11.06 6.10
C TRP A 5 2.89 -10.07 7.27
N THR A 6 3.64 -10.22 8.37
CA THR A 6 3.30 -9.60 9.67
C THR A 6 3.79 -8.14 9.85
N ARG A 7 4.12 -7.40 8.79
CA ARG A 7 4.73 -6.06 8.92
C ARG A 7 4.09 -5.03 8.00
N LEU A 8 2.78 -4.88 8.14
CA LEU A 8 1.99 -3.83 7.49
C LEU A 8 2.08 -2.56 8.33
N VAL A 9 2.33 -1.44 7.67
CA VAL A 9 2.36 -0.12 8.32
C VAL A 9 1.14 0.64 7.82
N CYS A 10 0.27 1.01 8.75
CA CYS A 10 -0.93 1.78 8.50
C CYS A 10 -0.80 3.19 9.11
N PRO A 11 -1.13 4.28 8.37
CA PRO A 11 -1.13 5.67 8.85
C PRO A 11 -1.94 5.89 10.14
N GLU A 12 -3.17 5.37 10.16
CA GLU A 12 -4.13 5.64 11.23
C GLU A 12 -4.04 4.63 12.40
N MET A 13 -3.77 3.35 12.12
CA MET A 13 -3.95 2.26 13.11
C MET A 13 -2.66 1.63 13.67
N GLY A 14 -1.47 2.06 13.24
CA GLY A 14 -0.22 1.43 13.70
C GLY A 14 0.02 0.05 13.07
N HIS A 15 0.39 -0.95 13.87
CA HIS A 15 0.61 -2.33 13.42
C HIS A 15 -0.73 -3.04 13.16
N ILE A 16 -1.01 -3.39 11.91
CA ILE A 16 -2.17 -4.20 11.52
C ILE A 16 -1.82 -5.68 11.59
N THR A 17 -2.67 -6.48 12.25
CA THR A 17 -2.53 -7.94 12.26
C THR A 17 -3.03 -8.54 10.94
N TYR A 18 -2.61 -9.77 10.65
CA TYR A 18 -3.05 -10.48 9.45
C TYR A 18 -4.57 -10.61 9.34
N GLU A 19 -5.24 -10.91 10.45
CA GLU A 19 -6.70 -11.07 10.51
C GLU A 19 -7.41 -9.76 10.18
N GLN A 20 -6.95 -8.65 10.79
CA GLN A 20 -7.45 -7.31 10.49
C GLN A 20 -7.22 -6.94 9.02
N LEU A 21 -6.03 -7.20 8.47
CA LEU A 21 -5.78 -6.93 7.05
C LEU A 21 -6.75 -7.70 6.16
N LYS A 22 -6.98 -8.98 6.47
CA LYS A 22 -7.87 -9.84 5.68
C LYS A 22 -9.31 -9.31 5.70
N GLU A 23 -9.80 -8.86 6.85
CA GLU A 23 -11.11 -8.24 6.97
C GLU A 23 -11.21 -6.94 6.17
N LEU A 24 -10.22 -6.05 6.30
CA LEU A 24 -10.15 -4.77 5.59
C LEU A 24 -10.07 -4.94 4.06
N LEU A 25 -9.31 -5.94 3.60
CA LEU A 25 -9.25 -6.30 2.17
C LEU A 25 -10.56 -6.91 1.65
N THR A 26 -11.28 -7.63 2.51
CA THR A 26 -12.57 -8.24 2.16
C THR A 26 -13.67 -7.19 2.08
N SER A 27 -13.67 -6.22 3.00
CA SER A 27 -14.63 -5.11 3.02
C SER A 27 -14.33 -4.04 1.98
N ARG A 28 -13.20 -4.12 1.27
CA ARG A 28 -12.68 -3.08 0.34
C ARG A 28 -12.60 -1.71 1.00
N ALA A 29 -12.44 -1.66 2.31
CA ALA A 29 -12.34 -0.44 3.09
C ALA A 29 -10.94 0.20 3.00
N ILE A 30 -9.97 -0.51 2.42
CA ILE A 30 -8.58 -0.06 2.31
C ILE A 30 -8.02 -0.22 0.90
N CYS A 31 -7.09 0.67 0.55
CA CYS A 31 -6.18 0.52 -0.57
C CYS A 31 -4.83 0.01 -0.06
N LEU A 32 -4.56 -1.29 -0.28
CA LEU A 32 -3.28 -1.89 0.09
C LEU A 32 -2.25 -1.71 -1.03
N VAL A 33 -1.25 -0.88 -0.78
CA VAL A 33 -0.13 -0.63 -1.68
C VAL A 33 1.07 -1.50 -1.30
N ASP A 34 1.42 -2.43 -2.17
CA ASP A 34 2.63 -3.25 -2.09
C ASP A 34 3.80 -2.53 -2.78
N VAL A 35 4.77 -2.08 -1.98
CA VAL A 35 5.93 -1.29 -2.45
C VAL A 35 7.15 -2.11 -2.81
N ARG A 36 6.97 -3.42 -2.98
CA ARG A 36 7.99 -4.33 -3.52
C ARG A 36 8.22 -4.09 -5.01
N GLU A 37 9.38 -4.53 -5.49
CA GLU A 37 9.66 -4.55 -6.92
C GLU A 37 8.80 -5.60 -7.62
N PRO A 38 8.41 -5.40 -8.89
CA PRO A 38 7.54 -6.34 -9.60
C PRO A 38 8.13 -7.76 -9.70
N SER A 39 9.46 -7.88 -9.73
CA SER A 39 10.16 -9.16 -9.72
C SER A 39 9.91 -9.96 -8.43
N GLU A 40 9.88 -9.30 -7.27
CA GLU A 40 9.57 -9.95 -5.98
C GLU A 40 8.11 -10.42 -5.95
N ILE A 41 7.20 -9.70 -6.60
CA ILE A 41 5.78 -10.10 -6.73
C ILE A 41 5.67 -11.34 -7.63
N ALA A 42 6.41 -11.38 -8.74
CA ALA A 42 6.42 -12.51 -9.65
C ALA A 42 6.99 -13.79 -8.99
N GLU A 43 7.97 -13.64 -8.10
CA GLU A 43 8.62 -14.77 -7.42
C GLU A 43 7.87 -15.25 -6.18
N HIS A 44 7.42 -14.34 -5.30
CA HIS A 44 6.81 -14.68 -4.01
C HIS A 44 5.28 -14.57 -3.98
N GLY A 45 4.69 -14.08 -5.07
CA GLY A 45 3.26 -13.85 -5.16
C GLY A 45 2.82 -12.47 -4.67
N LYS A 46 1.62 -12.11 -5.13
CA LYS A 46 0.93 -10.85 -4.84
C LYS A 46 -0.11 -11.06 -3.74
N ILE A 47 -0.31 -10.05 -2.89
CA ILE A 47 -1.46 -10.02 -1.98
C ILE A 47 -2.74 -9.82 -2.83
N PRO A 48 -3.79 -10.63 -2.63
CA PRO A 48 -5.08 -10.39 -3.27
C PRO A 48 -5.60 -8.99 -2.94
N ASN A 49 -6.18 -8.32 -3.93
CA ASN A 49 -6.71 -6.95 -3.80
C ASN A 49 -5.66 -5.88 -3.43
N SER A 50 -4.35 -6.17 -3.52
CA SER A 50 -3.32 -5.12 -3.42
C SER A 50 -3.03 -4.49 -4.78
N VAL A 51 -2.53 -3.25 -4.75
CA VAL A 51 -1.90 -2.59 -5.89
C VAL A 51 -0.39 -2.67 -5.72
N ASN A 52 0.36 -2.99 -6.77
CA ASN A 52 1.82 -2.94 -6.71
C ASN A 52 2.29 -1.57 -7.22
N ILE A 53 2.90 -0.79 -6.33
CA ILE A 53 3.51 0.50 -6.64
C ILE A 53 4.90 0.50 -6.02
N PRO A 54 5.96 0.18 -6.79
CA PRO A 54 7.32 0.14 -6.26
C PRO A 54 7.68 1.43 -5.55
N LEU A 55 8.48 1.35 -4.48
CA LEU A 55 8.84 2.51 -3.66
C LEU A 55 9.43 3.67 -4.50
N SER A 56 10.17 3.33 -5.56
CA SER A 56 10.76 4.29 -6.49
C SER A 56 9.72 5.08 -7.31
N GLN A 57 8.57 4.46 -7.59
CA GLN A 57 7.48 5.05 -8.38
C GLN A 57 6.40 5.71 -7.52
N LEU A 58 6.40 5.43 -6.21
CA LEU A 58 5.38 5.91 -5.30
C LEU A 58 5.17 7.44 -5.33
N PRO A 59 6.21 8.31 -5.30
CA PRO A 59 6.00 9.76 -5.37
C PRO A 59 5.29 10.19 -6.66
N ILE A 60 5.61 9.52 -7.77
CA ILE A 60 5.01 9.80 -9.07
C ILE A 60 3.55 9.38 -9.05
N ALA A 61 3.26 8.15 -8.61
CA ALA A 61 1.90 7.59 -8.53
C ALA A 61 0.98 8.43 -7.64
N LEU A 62 1.47 8.89 -6.48
CA LEU A 62 0.69 9.75 -5.57
C LEU A 62 0.43 11.15 -6.16
N GLY A 63 1.33 11.63 -7.02
CA GLY A 63 1.22 12.91 -7.71
C GLY A 63 0.37 12.90 -8.99
N MET A 64 -0.02 11.73 -9.50
CA MET A 64 -0.87 11.61 -10.69
C MET A 64 -2.30 12.08 -10.41
N ASP A 65 -3.00 12.52 -11.45
CA ASP A 65 -4.45 12.76 -11.36
C ASP A 65 -5.21 11.45 -11.11
N GLU A 66 -6.43 11.55 -10.57
CA GLU A 66 -7.26 10.38 -10.25
C GLU A 66 -7.51 9.50 -11.48
N ASP A 67 -7.83 10.10 -12.62
CA ASP A 67 -8.06 9.39 -13.88
C ASP A 67 -6.81 8.62 -14.35
N GLN A 68 -5.63 9.22 -14.19
CA GLN A 68 -4.36 8.58 -14.57
C GLN A 68 -4.02 7.42 -13.63
N PHE A 69 -4.26 7.59 -12.33
CA PHE A 69 -4.03 6.56 -11.34
C PHE A 69 -4.93 5.35 -11.58
N VAL A 70 -6.23 5.59 -11.81
CA VAL A 70 -7.19 4.53 -12.15
C VAL A 70 -6.81 3.83 -13.45
N ALA A 71 -6.43 4.58 -14.49
CA ALA A 71 -6.02 3.98 -15.77
C ALA A 71 -4.75 3.11 -15.64
N GLN A 72 -3.81 3.48 -14.77
CA GLN A 72 -2.56 2.75 -14.61
C GLN A 72 -2.66 1.56 -13.66
N TYR A 73 -3.42 1.70 -12.57
CA TYR A 73 -3.44 0.74 -11.47
C TYR A 73 -4.75 -0.01 -11.30
N ASP A 74 -5.79 0.36 -12.05
CA ASP A 74 -7.15 -0.20 -12.01
C ASP A 74 -7.78 -0.14 -10.61
N VAL A 75 -7.35 0.84 -9.81
CA VAL A 75 -7.84 1.10 -8.45
C VAL A 75 -8.13 2.59 -8.27
N PRO A 76 -9.16 2.96 -7.49
CA PRO A 76 -9.43 4.35 -7.16
C PRO A 76 -8.24 4.95 -6.42
N LYS A 77 -7.92 6.21 -6.72
CA LYS A 77 -6.87 6.93 -6.00
C LYS A 77 -7.26 7.02 -4.52
N PRO A 78 -6.35 6.70 -3.59
CA PRO A 78 -6.63 6.88 -2.16
C PRO A 78 -6.94 8.35 -1.89
N ALA A 79 -7.91 8.59 -1.01
CA ALA A 79 -8.30 9.93 -0.63
C ALA A 79 -7.11 10.68 -0.01
N ALA A 80 -7.01 11.98 -0.30
CA ALA A 80 -5.91 12.83 0.17
C ALA A 80 -5.88 12.98 1.71
N ASP A 81 -6.96 12.59 2.38
CA ASP A 81 -7.01 12.51 3.83
C ASP A 81 -6.16 11.37 4.40
N GLY A 82 -5.66 10.45 3.56
CA GLY A 82 -4.87 9.28 3.95
C GLY A 82 -5.71 8.11 4.45
N SER A 83 -7.04 8.26 4.47
CA SER A 83 -7.95 7.25 5.00
C SER A 83 -7.88 5.97 4.18
N GLY A 84 -7.65 4.85 4.87
CA GLY A 84 -7.58 3.53 4.25
C GLY A 84 -6.34 3.25 3.38
N LEU A 85 -5.33 4.12 3.35
CA LEU A 85 -4.08 3.86 2.61
C LEU A 85 -3.11 3.00 3.43
N VAL A 86 -2.81 1.78 2.98
CA VAL A 86 -1.94 0.85 3.72
C VAL A 86 -0.72 0.46 2.91
N PHE A 87 0.48 0.50 3.52
CA PHE A 87 1.71 0.12 2.82
C PHE A 87 2.24 -1.23 3.31
N SER A 88 2.57 -2.10 2.36
CA SER A 88 3.18 -3.42 2.58
C SER A 88 4.54 -3.54 1.90
N CYS A 89 5.49 -4.21 2.57
CA CYS A 89 6.73 -4.66 1.93
C CYS A 89 7.27 -5.90 2.64
N PHE A 90 8.36 -6.49 2.11
CA PHE A 90 8.92 -7.73 2.65
C PHE A 90 9.46 -7.61 4.09
N ALA A 91 10.23 -6.55 4.39
CA ALA A 91 10.96 -6.40 5.66
C ALA A 91 10.43 -5.26 6.57
N GLY A 92 9.36 -4.58 6.18
CA GLY A 92 8.83 -3.39 6.87
C GLY A 92 9.59 -2.07 6.64
N VAL A 93 10.84 -2.10 6.14
CA VAL A 93 11.65 -0.88 5.96
C VAL A 93 11.12 0.00 4.82
N ARG A 94 10.72 -0.61 3.69
CA ARG A 94 10.22 0.13 2.53
C ARG A 94 8.81 0.67 2.75
N SER A 95 7.95 -0.05 3.46
CA SER A 95 6.61 0.42 3.82
C SER A 95 6.67 1.63 4.76
N LYS A 96 7.63 1.69 5.69
CA LYS A 96 7.87 2.90 6.49
C LYS A 96 8.29 4.10 5.62
N ARG A 97 9.22 3.90 4.67
CA ARG A 97 9.63 4.96 3.74
C ARG A 97 8.50 5.41 2.82
N ALA A 98 7.68 4.48 2.37
CA ALA A 98 6.49 4.75 1.57
C ALA A 98 5.52 5.64 2.33
N PHE A 99 5.28 5.30 3.60
CA PHE A 99 4.48 6.12 4.51
C PHE A 99 5.05 7.54 4.66
N GLU A 100 6.33 7.69 5.01
CA GLU A 100 6.98 9.00 5.11
C GLU A 100 6.90 9.81 3.81
N THR A 101 6.95 9.14 2.66
CA THR A 101 6.78 9.76 1.34
C THR A 101 5.35 10.25 1.13
N SER A 102 4.35 9.44 1.50
CA SER A 102 2.94 9.85 1.38
C SER A 102 2.61 11.10 2.21
N ILE A 103 3.14 11.20 3.43
CA ILE A 103 3.00 12.39 4.27
C ILE A 103 3.62 13.63 3.60
N LYS A 104 4.80 13.48 2.99
CA LYS A 104 5.44 14.58 2.23
C LYS A 104 4.64 15.02 0.99
N MET A 105 3.87 14.11 0.42
CA MET A 105 2.99 14.38 -0.73
C MET A 105 1.65 15.02 -0.31
N GLY A 106 1.45 15.29 0.99
CA GLY A 106 0.26 15.97 1.51
C GLY A 106 -0.86 15.02 1.93
N PHE A 107 -0.62 13.71 1.95
CA PHE A 107 -1.57 12.78 2.58
C PHE A 107 -1.53 13.02 4.10
N SER A 108 -2.66 13.43 4.67
CA SER A 108 -2.76 13.60 6.12
C SER A 108 -2.91 12.24 6.81
N ARG A 109 -2.75 12.26 8.13
CA ARG A 109 -2.96 11.10 8.98
C ARG A 109 -4.44 10.93 9.29
#